data_AF-A0A936GIA4-F1
#
_entry.id   AF-A0A936GIA4-F1
#
_cell.length_a   1.000
_cell.length_b   1.000
_cell.length_c   1.000
_cell.angle_alpha   90.00
_cell.angle_beta   90.00
_cell.angle_gamma   90.00
#
_symmetry.space_group_name_H-M   'P 1'
#
loop_
_entity.id
_entity.type
_entity.pdbx_description
1 polymer ?
#
loop_
_entity_poly.entity_id
_entity_poly.type
_entity_poly.pdbx_seq_one_letter_code
_entity_poly.pdbx_strand_id
1 'polypeptide(L)'
;MLLKFSLNVLISLLLITGINAQDSLANKKPPIIPINEAIEKGMLELKICGAYDPRFFYEVLDREGVHYGKCMAIVLKSNIDSFVLLKLDCGTMLIPTDSSVQEMLVTHNAEFPLYPGETYSTRFYAMCAQLHNKAPNIETTFRIGEMADSSLLSLACYIDANYIQNMLGQHAVWAFYGSGRFRGFKTLRCR
;
A
#
# COMPACT_ATOMS: atom_id res chain seq x y z
N MET A 1 -42.43 -11.67 -61.92
CA MET A 1 -42.74 -10.49 -61.07
C MET A 1 -43.22 -11.02 -59.73
N LEU A 2 -42.35 -10.93 -58.69
CA LEU A 2 -42.63 -10.89 -57.24
C LEU A 2 -43.33 -12.15 -56.62
N LEU A 3 -42.95 -12.73 -55.48
CA LEU A 3 -42.39 -12.15 -54.26
C LEU A 3 -41.69 -13.23 -53.41
N LYS A 4 -40.53 -12.91 -52.85
CA LYS A 4 -39.73 -13.72 -51.90
C LYS A 4 -40.51 -13.91 -50.57
N PHE A 5 -40.76 -15.16 -50.15
CA PHE A 5 -41.25 -15.46 -48.80
C PHE A 5 -40.10 -15.88 -47.88
N SER A 6 -39.53 -14.84 -47.26
CA SER A 6 -38.88 -14.76 -45.94
C SER A 6 -38.24 -16.00 -45.30
N LEU A 7 -36.91 -16.04 -45.40
CA LEU A 7 -35.92 -16.82 -44.64
C LEU A 7 -35.82 -16.42 -43.14
N ASN A 8 -36.92 -15.98 -42.49
CA ASN A 8 -36.85 -15.28 -41.19
C ASN A 8 -37.37 -16.06 -39.97
N VAL A 9 -37.65 -17.36 -40.08
CA VAL A 9 -38.22 -18.11 -38.94
C VAL A 9 -37.18 -18.91 -38.14
N LEU A 10 -35.97 -19.17 -38.67
CA LEU A 10 -34.95 -19.92 -37.92
C LEU A 10 -34.02 -19.07 -37.02
N ILE A 11 -34.05 -17.74 -37.11
CA ILE A 11 -33.14 -16.88 -36.32
C ILE A 11 -33.71 -16.56 -34.92
N SER A 12 -35.01 -16.79 -34.68
CA SER A 12 -35.61 -16.47 -33.38
C SER A 12 -35.43 -17.53 -32.28
N LEU A 13 -34.82 -18.69 -32.57
CA LEU A 13 -34.64 -19.76 -31.56
C LEU A 13 -33.24 -19.86 -30.95
N LEU A 14 -32.29 -19.01 -31.36
CA LEU A 14 -30.90 -19.02 -30.86
C LEU A 14 -30.59 -17.94 -29.81
N LEU A 15 -31.57 -17.13 -29.41
CA LEU A 15 -31.37 -16.03 -28.46
C LEU A 15 -31.70 -16.37 -26.99
N ILE A 16 -32.09 -17.61 -26.66
CA ILE A 16 -32.57 -17.95 -25.30
C ILE A 16 -31.54 -18.70 -24.45
N THR A 17 -30.39 -19.14 -24.98
CA THR A 17 -29.37 -19.85 -24.18
C THR A 17 -28.29 -18.93 -23.56
N GLY A 18 -28.38 -17.61 -23.72
CA GLY A 18 -27.31 -16.68 -23.34
C GLY A 18 -27.41 -16.01 -21.96
N ILE A 19 -28.44 -16.25 -21.14
CA ILE A 19 -28.68 -15.39 -19.96
C ILE A 19 -28.01 -15.89 -18.67
N ASN A 20 -27.54 -17.14 -18.59
CA ASN A 20 -27.05 -17.71 -17.31
C ASN A 20 -25.53 -17.59 -17.04
N ALA A 21 -24.78 -16.77 -17.78
CA ALA A 21 -23.34 -16.60 -17.56
C ALA A 21 -22.93 -15.21 -17.03
N GLN A 22 -23.88 -14.27 -16.89
CA GLN A 22 -23.56 -12.88 -16.50
C GLN A 22 -23.43 -12.69 -14.97
N ASP A 23 -24.06 -13.56 -14.17
CA ASP A 23 -24.17 -13.35 -12.71
C ASP A 23 -22.97 -13.80 -11.87
N SER A 24 -22.02 -14.58 -12.42
CA SER A 24 -20.88 -15.09 -11.65
C SER A 24 -19.63 -14.21 -11.68
N LEU A 25 -19.55 -13.22 -12.58
CA LEU A 25 -18.37 -12.35 -12.70
C LEU A 25 -18.46 -11.07 -11.85
N ALA A 26 -19.68 -10.60 -11.55
CA ALA A 26 -19.90 -9.32 -10.86
C ALA A 26 -19.62 -9.37 -9.34
N ASN A 27 -19.42 -10.56 -8.76
CA ASN A 27 -19.31 -10.75 -7.30
C ASN A 27 -17.95 -11.30 -6.83
N LYS A 28 -16.97 -11.45 -7.71
CA LYS A 28 -15.65 -11.94 -7.31
C LYS A 28 -14.81 -10.79 -6.76
N LYS A 29 -14.53 -10.82 -5.45
CA LYS A 29 -13.56 -9.90 -4.84
C LYS A 29 -12.23 -9.99 -5.61
N PRO A 30 -11.57 -8.85 -5.86
CA PRO A 30 -10.27 -8.86 -6.52
C PRO A 30 -9.28 -9.70 -5.70
N PRO A 31 -8.33 -10.39 -6.36
CA PRO A 31 -7.27 -11.08 -5.64
C PRO A 31 -6.42 -10.06 -4.86
N ILE A 32 -6.16 -10.37 -3.59
CA ILE A 32 -5.25 -9.58 -2.74
C ILE A 32 -3.89 -10.28 -2.76
N ILE A 33 -2.84 -9.54 -3.12
CA ILE A 33 -1.49 -10.07 -3.30
C ILE A 33 -0.52 -9.25 -2.42
N PRO A 34 0.31 -9.88 -1.58
CA PRO A 34 1.38 -9.16 -0.88
C PRO A 34 2.30 -8.44 -1.88
N ILE A 35 2.65 -7.19 -1.62
CA ILE A 35 3.40 -6.38 -2.58
C ILE A 35 4.77 -6.99 -2.96
N ASN A 36 5.44 -7.68 -2.03
CA ASN A 36 6.69 -8.40 -2.32
C ASN A 36 6.50 -9.54 -3.31
N GLU A 37 5.41 -10.30 -3.18
CA GLU A 37 5.07 -11.37 -4.13
C GLU A 37 4.79 -10.81 -5.53
N ALA A 38 4.13 -9.65 -5.62
CA ALA A 38 3.88 -8.99 -6.89
C ALA A 38 5.18 -8.48 -7.56
N ILE A 39 6.14 -7.98 -6.78
CA ILE A 39 7.48 -7.60 -7.26
C ILE A 39 8.23 -8.83 -7.80
N GLU A 40 8.28 -9.92 -7.03
CA GLU A 40 8.97 -11.17 -7.41
C GLU A 40 8.41 -11.77 -8.70
N LYS A 41 7.10 -11.66 -8.90
CA LYS A 41 6.41 -12.11 -10.12
C LYS A 41 6.53 -11.13 -11.31
N GLY A 42 7.20 -10.00 -11.14
CA GLY A 42 7.37 -8.99 -12.20
C GLY A 42 6.08 -8.26 -12.58
N MET A 43 5.07 -8.26 -11.70
CA MET A 43 3.74 -7.71 -12.00
C MET A 43 3.73 -6.17 -12.10
N LEU A 44 4.75 -5.50 -11.58
CA LEU A 44 4.85 -4.05 -11.55
C LEU A 44 6.29 -3.55 -11.49
N GLU A 45 6.49 -2.29 -11.88
CA GLU A 45 7.61 -1.46 -11.44
C GLU A 45 7.15 -0.62 -10.23
N LEU A 46 7.99 -0.56 -9.19
CA LEU A 46 7.67 0.09 -7.92
C LEU A 46 8.68 1.21 -7.61
N LYS A 47 8.18 2.36 -7.16
CA LYS A 47 8.97 3.40 -6.49
C LYS A 47 8.31 3.78 -5.16
N ILE A 48 9.09 3.77 -4.08
CA ILE A 48 8.69 4.33 -2.78
C ILE A 48 9.63 5.49 -2.44
N CYS A 49 9.07 6.61 -1.99
CA CYS A 49 9.84 7.78 -1.55
C CYS A 49 9.15 8.52 -0.40
N GLY A 50 9.85 9.48 0.22
CA GLY A 50 9.20 10.44 1.10
C GLY A 50 8.18 11.30 0.35
N ALA A 51 7.19 11.83 1.07
CA ALA A 51 6.18 12.73 0.53
C ALA A 51 6.51 14.22 0.77
N TYR A 52 7.45 14.51 1.67
CA TYR A 52 7.91 15.86 1.98
C TYR A 52 8.80 16.44 0.88
N ASP A 53 8.48 17.66 0.45
CA ASP A 53 9.30 18.43 -0.47
C ASP A 53 9.92 19.64 0.26
N PRO A 54 11.24 19.63 0.51
CA PRO A 54 11.92 20.68 1.27
C PRO A 54 11.98 22.03 0.55
N ARG A 55 11.57 22.09 -0.72
CA ARG A 55 11.53 23.33 -1.51
C ARG A 55 10.31 24.19 -1.18
N PHE A 56 9.31 23.62 -0.50
CA PHE A 56 8.11 24.33 -0.06
C PHE A 56 8.15 24.60 1.44
N PHE A 57 7.81 25.82 1.84
CA PHE A 57 7.60 26.16 3.24
C PHE A 57 6.24 25.65 3.71
N TYR A 58 6.24 24.89 4.79
CA TYR A 58 5.02 24.46 5.48
C TYR A 58 4.92 25.21 6.81
N GLU A 59 3.85 25.99 6.96
CA GLU A 59 3.57 26.73 8.21
C GLU A 59 3.39 25.79 9.41
N VAL A 60 2.84 24.60 9.16
CA VAL A 60 2.72 23.53 10.14
C VAL A 60 3.56 22.35 9.67
N LEU A 61 4.75 22.22 10.25
CA LEU A 61 5.59 21.04 10.08
C LEU A 61 4.85 19.80 10.62
N ASP A 62 5.00 18.68 9.91
CA ASP A 62 4.54 17.36 10.37
C ASP A 62 3.03 17.14 10.52
N ARG A 63 2.16 17.82 9.77
CA ARG A 63 0.72 17.45 9.81
C ARG A 63 0.48 15.99 9.35
N GLU A 64 1.14 15.57 8.26
CA GLU A 64 1.13 14.20 7.68
C GLU A 64 2.35 14.01 6.72
N GLY A 65 3.44 14.75 6.94
CA GLY A 65 4.34 15.15 5.84
C GLY A 65 5.78 14.66 5.91
N VAL A 66 6.44 14.84 7.06
CA VAL A 66 7.90 14.69 7.15
C VAL A 66 8.26 13.43 7.92
N HIS A 67 7.81 13.30 9.16
CA HIS A 67 8.18 12.17 10.01
C HIS A 67 7.11 11.09 10.14
N TYR A 68 5.83 11.47 10.16
CA TYR A 68 4.72 10.56 10.46
C TYR A 68 3.46 10.86 9.65
N GLY A 69 2.47 9.97 9.77
CA GLY A 69 1.21 10.09 9.05
C GLY A 69 1.37 9.55 7.64
N LYS A 70 0.65 10.11 6.67
CA LYS A 70 0.79 9.84 5.23
C LYS A 70 2.07 10.46 4.62
N CYS A 71 3.20 10.29 5.30
CA CYS A 71 4.49 10.91 4.96
C CYS A 71 5.29 10.15 3.89
N MET A 72 4.81 8.99 3.44
CA MET A 72 5.43 8.19 2.39
C MET A 72 4.54 8.14 1.16
N ALA A 73 5.17 8.14 -0.01
CA ALA A 73 4.52 8.02 -1.31
C ALA A 73 4.95 6.73 -2.00
N ILE A 74 4.01 6.14 -2.74
CA ILE A 74 4.21 4.96 -3.56
C ILE A 74 3.75 5.25 -4.99
N VAL A 75 4.52 4.78 -5.97
CA VAL A 75 4.18 4.81 -7.38
C VAL A 75 4.27 3.38 -7.91
N LEU A 76 3.18 2.91 -8.48
CA LEU A 76 3.02 1.58 -9.06
C LEU A 76 2.81 1.74 -10.56
N LYS A 77 3.62 1.08 -11.38
CA LYS A 77 3.39 0.97 -12.81
C LYS A 77 3.14 -0.49 -13.15
N SER A 78 1.94 -0.79 -13.65
CA SER A 78 1.46 -2.14 -13.88
C SER A 78 2.02 -2.77 -15.15
N ASN A 79 2.41 -4.05 -15.05
CA ASN A 79 2.83 -4.89 -16.18
C ASN A 79 1.81 -6.02 -16.46
N ILE A 80 0.63 -5.97 -15.83
CA ILE A 80 -0.40 -7.00 -15.92
C ILE A 80 -1.65 -6.46 -16.64
N ASP A 81 -2.48 -7.38 -17.11
CA ASP A 81 -3.73 -7.15 -17.84
C ASP A 81 -4.99 -7.32 -16.98
N SER A 82 -4.82 -7.62 -15.68
CA SER A 82 -5.89 -7.87 -14.74
C SER A 82 -5.76 -7.02 -13.47
N PHE A 83 -6.90 -6.68 -12.87
CA PHE A 83 -6.94 -5.88 -11.64
C PHE A 83 -6.62 -6.74 -10.41
N VAL A 84 -5.68 -6.26 -9.60
CA VAL A 84 -5.33 -6.87 -8.30
C VAL A 84 -5.21 -5.80 -7.23
N LEU A 85 -5.40 -6.20 -5.97
CA LEU A 85 -5.18 -5.34 -4.83
C LEU A 85 -3.86 -5.73 -4.15
N LEU A 86 -2.89 -4.83 -4.15
CA LEU A 86 -1.61 -5.08 -3.48
C LEU A 86 -1.71 -4.74 -2.01
N LYS A 87 -1.13 -5.58 -1.15
CA LYS A 87 -1.13 -5.37 0.30
C LYS A 87 0.28 -5.06 0.82
N LEU A 88 0.39 -4.04 1.65
CA LEU A 88 1.56 -3.73 2.47
C LEU A 88 1.15 -3.74 3.95
N ASP A 89 1.73 -4.64 4.72
CA ASP A 89 1.31 -4.88 6.11
C ASP A 89 1.88 -3.84 7.08
N CYS A 90 1.08 -3.48 8.08
CA CYS A 90 1.52 -2.71 9.25
C CYS A 90 2.67 -3.43 9.95
N GLY A 91 3.73 -2.68 10.26
CA GLY A 91 4.98 -3.20 10.81
C GLY A 91 6.05 -3.54 9.79
N THR A 92 5.79 -3.39 8.48
CA THR A 92 6.84 -3.53 7.46
C THR A 92 7.87 -2.41 7.60
N MET A 93 9.16 -2.73 7.55
CA MET A 93 10.24 -1.74 7.51
C MET A 93 10.53 -1.32 6.06
N LEU A 94 10.74 -0.02 5.83
CA LEU A 94 11.23 0.53 4.58
C LEU A 94 12.65 1.01 4.79
N ILE A 95 13.54 0.53 3.93
CA ILE A 95 14.98 0.78 4.05
C ILE A 95 15.37 1.81 3.00
N PRO A 96 15.92 2.97 3.39
CA PRO A 96 16.33 3.98 2.43
C PRO A 96 17.53 3.48 1.62
N THR A 97 17.63 3.97 0.39
CA THR A 97 18.82 3.74 -0.44
C THR A 97 20.02 4.59 0.01
N ASP A 98 19.76 5.73 0.65
CA ASP A 98 20.77 6.56 1.33
C ASP A 98 20.74 6.27 2.85
N SER A 99 21.85 5.76 3.39
CA SER A 99 21.99 5.44 4.81
C SER A 99 22.00 6.66 5.73
N SER A 100 22.10 7.89 5.19
CA SER A 100 21.98 9.13 5.96
C SER A 100 20.53 9.49 6.32
N VAL A 101 19.55 8.79 5.72
CA VAL A 101 18.11 8.94 5.96
C VAL A 101 17.61 7.86 6.91
N GLN A 102 16.56 8.16 7.67
CA GLN A 102 15.93 7.21 8.60
C GLN A 102 15.26 6.05 7.85
N GLU A 103 15.32 4.85 8.43
CA GLU A 103 14.34 3.79 8.13
C GLU A 103 12.92 4.23 8.48
N MET A 104 11.94 3.71 7.75
CA MET A 104 10.53 4.02 7.99
C MET A 104 9.76 2.76 8.40
N LEU A 105 8.90 2.86 9.40
CA LEU A 105 8.00 1.82 9.86
C LEU A 105 6.61 2.07 9.27
N VAL A 106 6.04 1.11 8.54
CA VAL A 106 4.63 1.19 8.10
C VAL A 106 3.72 1.05 9.31
N THR A 107 2.77 1.98 9.50
CA THR A 107 1.95 2.07 10.73
C THR A 107 0.44 1.93 10.47
N HIS A 108 0.06 1.46 9.29
CA HIS A 108 -1.29 1.07 8.94
C HIS A 108 -1.23 0.02 7.82
N ASN A 109 -2.11 -0.99 7.84
CA ASN A 109 -2.28 -1.88 6.70
C ASN A 109 -2.69 -1.04 5.48
N ALA A 110 -1.95 -1.13 4.39
CA ALA A 110 -2.23 -0.38 3.18
C ALA A 110 -2.58 -1.33 2.02
N GLU A 111 -3.64 -0.99 1.31
CA GLU A 111 -4.08 -1.66 0.11
C GLU A 111 -3.97 -0.70 -1.08
N PHE A 112 -3.32 -1.14 -2.15
CA PHE A 112 -3.06 -0.35 -3.34
C PHE A 112 -3.67 -1.01 -4.58
N PRO A 113 -4.54 -0.32 -5.32
CA PRO A 113 -5.03 -0.85 -6.58
C PRO A 113 -3.91 -0.89 -7.61
N LEU A 114 -3.71 -2.05 -8.24
CA LEU A 114 -2.87 -2.19 -9.43
C LEU A 114 -3.80 -2.37 -10.64
N TYR A 115 -4.08 -1.25 -11.30
CA TYR A 115 -4.92 -1.24 -12.50
C TYR A 115 -4.14 -1.78 -13.72
N PRO A 116 -4.79 -2.52 -14.64
CA PRO A 116 -4.14 -3.06 -15.82
C PRO A 116 -3.45 -1.99 -16.68
N GLY A 117 -2.14 -2.14 -16.93
CA GLY A 117 -1.37 -1.24 -17.79
C GLY A 117 -1.27 0.23 -17.33
N GLU A 118 -1.75 0.59 -16.14
CA GLU A 118 -1.76 1.98 -15.66
C GLU A 118 -0.62 2.27 -14.67
N THR A 119 -0.37 3.55 -14.45
CA THR A 119 0.45 4.04 -13.34
C THR A 119 -0.44 4.68 -12.27
N TYR A 120 -0.33 4.19 -11.04
CA TYR A 120 -1.06 4.68 -9.88
C TYR A 120 -0.09 5.24 -8.84
N SER A 121 -0.44 6.35 -8.21
CA SER A 121 0.34 6.91 -7.10
C SER A 121 -0.56 7.31 -5.94
N THR A 122 -0.06 7.11 -4.73
CA THR A 122 -0.76 7.50 -3.51
C THR A 122 0.23 7.67 -2.34
N ARG A 123 -0.31 8.07 -1.19
CA ARG A 123 0.43 8.15 0.07
C ARG A 123 -0.11 7.14 1.07
N PHE A 124 0.75 6.69 1.97
CA PHE A 124 0.41 5.70 2.99
C PHE A 124 1.06 6.03 4.33
N TYR A 125 0.50 5.44 5.39
CA TYR A 125 0.92 5.73 6.76
C TYR A 125 2.24 5.06 7.10
N ALA A 126 3.19 5.87 7.52
CA ALA A 126 4.46 5.39 8.07
C ALA A 126 4.94 6.33 9.18
N MET A 127 6.00 5.93 9.87
CA MET A 127 6.72 6.73 10.85
C MET A 127 8.21 6.55 10.72
N CYS A 128 8.94 7.62 10.96
CA CYS A 128 10.38 7.65 11.11
C CYS A 128 10.83 6.70 12.24
N ALA A 129 11.75 5.78 11.97
CA ALA A 129 12.16 4.79 12.97
C ALA A 129 13.34 5.28 13.84
N GLN A 130 14.22 6.14 13.32
CA GLN A 130 15.52 6.44 13.91
C GLN A 130 15.68 7.92 14.28
N LEU A 131 15.64 8.30 15.56
CA LEU A 131 15.64 9.72 15.98
C LEU A 131 16.69 10.64 15.32
N HIS A 132 17.89 10.13 15.01
CA HIS A 132 19.04 10.96 14.63
C HIS A 132 19.33 11.07 13.13
N ASN A 133 18.74 10.25 12.26
CA ASN A 133 19.00 10.35 10.81
C ASN A 133 18.09 11.41 10.17
N LYS A 134 18.33 11.77 8.92
CA LYS A 134 17.51 12.74 8.20
C LYS A 134 16.10 12.21 7.94
N ALA A 135 15.12 13.10 7.88
CA ALA A 135 13.76 12.75 7.47
C ALA A 135 13.70 12.32 5.99
N PRO A 136 12.73 11.47 5.61
CA PRO A 136 12.49 11.17 4.20
C PRO A 136 12.02 12.42 3.45
N ASN A 137 12.37 12.51 2.17
CA ASN A 137 11.86 13.52 1.24
C ASN A 137 11.57 12.89 -0.12
N ILE A 138 11.03 13.68 -1.05
CA ILE A 138 10.68 13.25 -2.41
C ILE A 138 11.86 12.72 -3.24
N GLU A 139 13.10 13.06 -2.88
CA GLU A 139 14.32 12.60 -3.56
C GLU A 139 14.86 11.30 -2.96
N THR A 140 14.44 10.95 -1.74
CA THR A 140 14.90 9.73 -1.07
C THR A 140 14.05 8.55 -1.50
N THR A 141 14.69 7.53 -2.07
CA THR A 141 14.02 6.26 -2.43
C THR A 141 14.19 5.18 -1.37
N PHE A 142 13.22 4.28 -1.31
CA PHE A 142 13.18 3.19 -0.33
C PHE A 142 12.92 1.85 -1.01
N ARG A 143 13.48 0.79 -0.43
CA ARG A 143 13.10 -0.61 -0.69
C ARG A 143 12.24 -1.14 0.44
N ILE A 144 11.41 -2.14 0.13
CA ILE A 144 10.67 -2.89 1.14
C ILE A 144 11.64 -3.84 1.84
N GLY A 145 11.71 -3.73 3.17
CA GLY A 145 12.53 -4.56 4.04
C GLY A 145 11.71 -5.67 4.71
N GLU A 146 12.28 -6.18 5.80
CA GLU A 146 11.62 -7.19 6.63
C GLU A 146 10.54 -6.59 7.53
N MET A 147 9.74 -7.45 8.14
CA MET A 147 8.86 -7.05 9.23
C MET A 147 9.70 -6.61 10.44
N ALA A 148 9.23 -5.58 11.13
CA ALA A 148 9.79 -5.14 12.40
C ALA A 148 9.83 -6.29 13.43
N ASP A 149 10.75 -6.19 14.39
CA ASP A 149 10.79 -7.16 15.49
C ASP A 149 9.50 -7.16 16.31
N SER A 150 9.30 -8.22 17.11
CA SER A 150 8.05 -8.40 17.87
C SER A 150 7.64 -7.22 18.76
N SER A 151 8.59 -6.45 19.29
CA SER A 151 8.29 -5.31 20.17
C SER A 151 7.85 -4.10 19.35
N LEU A 152 8.60 -3.77 18.29
CA LEU A 152 8.30 -2.66 17.41
C LEU A 152 7.03 -2.92 16.58
N LEU A 153 6.80 -4.16 16.15
CA LEU A 153 5.56 -4.60 15.51
C LEU A 153 4.36 -4.44 16.45
N SER A 154 4.49 -4.82 17.73
CA SER A 154 3.40 -4.65 18.69
C SER A 154 3.05 -3.16 18.90
N LEU A 155 4.06 -2.29 18.92
CA LEU A 155 3.86 -0.85 18.96
C LEU A 155 3.18 -0.34 17.68
N ALA A 156 3.63 -0.77 16.50
CA ALA A 156 3.02 -0.41 15.22
C ALA A 156 1.52 -0.79 15.19
N CYS A 157 1.19 -2.01 15.62
CA CYS A 157 -0.20 -2.46 15.69
C CYS A 157 -1.02 -1.68 16.74
N TYR A 158 -0.42 -1.26 17.85
CA TYR A 158 -1.08 -0.39 18.81
C TYR A 158 -1.34 1.01 18.23
N ILE A 159 -0.35 1.56 17.52
CA ILE A 159 -0.47 2.86 16.84
C ILE A 159 -1.61 2.81 15.82
N ASP A 160 -1.63 1.74 15.03
CA ASP A 160 -2.63 1.45 14.02
C ASP A 160 -4.04 1.40 14.63
N ALA A 161 -4.25 0.51 15.61
CA ALA A 161 -5.55 0.29 16.24
C ALA A 161 -6.14 1.53 16.94
N ASN A 162 -5.29 2.48 17.33
CA ASN A 162 -5.71 3.71 18.03
C ASN A 162 -5.65 4.96 17.16
N TYR A 163 -5.28 4.84 15.88
CA TYR A 163 -5.12 5.97 14.96
C TYR A 163 -4.23 7.10 15.50
N ILE A 164 -3.13 6.74 16.17
CA ILE A 164 -2.18 7.70 16.76
C ILE A 164 -0.99 7.96 15.84
N GLN A 165 -1.22 8.03 14.53
CA GLN A 165 -0.20 8.39 13.53
C GLN A 165 0.18 9.88 13.54
N ASN A 166 0.45 10.39 14.74
CA ASN A 166 0.75 11.78 15.02
C ASN A 166 2.06 11.90 15.82
N MET A 167 2.35 13.10 16.31
CA MET A 167 3.55 13.38 17.11
C MET A 167 3.74 12.42 18.30
N LEU A 168 2.66 12.01 18.99
CA LEU A 168 2.76 11.09 20.12
C LEU A 168 3.22 9.70 19.67
N GLY A 169 2.62 9.18 18.60
CA GLY A 169 3.05 7.91 18.01
C GLY A 169 4.50 7.96 17.52
N GLN A 170 4.90 9.06 16.89
CA GLN A 170 6.29 9.25 16.42
C GLN A 170 7.30 9.20 17.57
N HIS A 171 7.02 9.90 18.68
CA HIS A 171 7.90 9.87 19.85
C HIS A 171 7.93 8.48 20.49
N ALA A 172 6.81 7.76 20.48
CA ALA A 172 6.77 6.37 20.95
C ALA A 172 7.65 5.47 20.08
N VAL A 173 7.59 5.58 18.76
CA VAL A 173 8.46 4.82 17.84
C VAL A 173 9.93 5.11 18.13
N TRP A 174 10.33 6.38 18.24
CA TRP A 174 11.71 6.75 18.55
C TRP A 174 12.18 6.26 19.93
N ALA A 175 11.30 6.21 20.93
CA ALA A 175 11.63 5.67 22.25
C ALA A 175 11.83 4.15 22.24
N PHE A 176 11.16 3.44 21.32
CA PHE A 176 11.20 1.99 21.23
C PHE A 176 12.26 1.45 20.26
N TYR A 177 12.58 2.17 19.20
CA TYR A 177 13.50 1.71 18.17
C TYR A 177 14.91 1.48 18.74
N GLY A 178 15.45 0.27 18.55
CA GLY A 178 16.75 -0.13 19.10
C GLY A 178 16.77 -0.43 20.61
N SER A 179 15.66 -0.17 21.32
CA SER A 179 15.51 -0.57 22.72
C SER A 179 15.22 -2.08 22.77
N GLY A 180 16.23 -2.87 23.13
CA GLY A 180 16.06 -4.31 23.29
C GLY A 180 14.92 -4.63 24.27
N ARG A 181 13.82 -5.18 23.75
CA ARG A 181 12.77 -5.95 24.45
C ARG A 181 12.08 -5.23 25.62
N PHE A 182 11.15 -4.33 25.32
CA PHE A 182 10.11 -3.92 26.28
C PHE A 182 9.11 -5.07 26.53
N ARG A 183 9.13 -5.68 27.72
CA ARG A 183 8.25 -6.79 28.13
C ARG A 183 6.80 -6.38 28.50
N GLY A 184 6.31 -5.24 27.99
CA GLY A 184 5.02 -4.66 28.40
C GLY A 184 3.84 -4.89 27.45
N PHE A 185 4.08 -5.15 26.16
CA PHE A 185 3.01 -5.37 25.20
C PHE A 185 2.69 -6.87 25.09
N LYS A 186 1.53 -7.29 25.61
CA LYS A 186 0.94 -8.57 25.22
C LYS A 186 0.74 -8.55 23.71
N THR A 187 1.11 -9.62 23.02
CA THR A 187 1.10 -9.79 21.56
C THR A 187 -0.17 -9.23 20.93
N LEU A 188 -0.09 -8.01 20.40
CA LEU A 188 -1.14 -7.44 19.56
C LEU A 188 -0.85 -7.91 18.14
N ARG A 189 -1.76 -8.70 17.56
CA ARG A 189 -1.75 -8.94 16.12
C ARG A 189 -2.48 -7.81 15.44
N CYS A 190 -1.85 -7.17 14.47
CA CYS A 190 -2.55 -6.35 13.49
C CYS A 190 -3.61 -7.23 12.82
N ARG A 191 -4.87 -6.79 12.88
CA ARG A 191 -6.00 -7.50 12.26
C ARG A 191 -6.11 -7.13 10.79
#